data_AF-A0A2N5X5U4-F1
#
_entry.id   AF-A0A2N5X5U4-F1
#
_cell.length_a   1.000
_cell.length_b   1.000
_cell.length_c   1.000
_cell.angle_alpha   90.00
_cell.angle_beta   90.00
_cell.angle_gamma   90.00
#
_symmetry.space_group_name_H-M   'P 1'
#
loop_
_entity.id
_entity.type
_entity.pdbx_description
1 polymer ?
#
loop_
_entity_poly.entity_id
_entity_poly.type
_entity_poly.pdbx_seq_one_letter_code
_entity_poly.pdbx_strand_id
1 'polypeptide(L)'
;MAFGIGAEAVARSARWWIYHKPSSPVINVLLMFGIVMGTLSAQVTQWGALQVTLIAFAIGYIYEIANFKWLCWWYFPDNKFLVFRGEQGCAISVACLWAAIPVSVDGVFRFLV
;
A
#
# COMPACT_ATOMS: atom_id res chain seq x y z
N MET A 1 6.93 -8.45 -4.14
CA MET A 1 6.91 -8.10 -5.59
C MET A 1 5.63 -8.52 -6.29
N ALA A 2 5.29 -9.82 -6.39
CA ALA A 2 4.05 -10.27 -7.07
C ALA A 2 2.76 -9.61 -6.54
N PHE A 3 2.61 -9.51 -5.21
CA PHE A 3 1.48 -8.79 -4.58
C PHE A 3 1.38 -7.32 -5.02
N GLY A 4 2.51 -6.61 -5.13
CA GLY A 4 2.52 -5.20 -5.54
C GLY A 4 2.16 -5.02 -7.02
N ILE A 5 2.64 -5.91 -7.89
CA ILE A 5 2.28 -5.91 -9.31
C ILE A 5 0.79 -6.22 -9.48
N GLY A 6 0.26 -7.21 -8.76
CA GLY A 6 -1.16 -7.57 -8.81
C GLY A 6 -2.07 -6.45 -8.29
N ALA A 7 -1.72 -5.86 -7.15
CA ALA A 7 -2.47 -4.75 -6.58
C ALA A 7 -2.52 -3.55 -7.54
N GLU A 8 -1.38 -3.20 -8.14
CA GLU A 8 -1.27 -2.11 -9.12
C GLU A 8 -2.07 -2.43 -10.40
N ALA A 9 -2.02 -3.67 -10.90
CA ALA A 9 -2.79 -4.08 -12.06
C ALA A 9 -4.31 -3.98 -11.81
N VAL A 10 -4.80 -4.46 -10.66
CA VAL A 10 -6.21 -4.37 -10.29
C VAL A 10 -6.64 -2.91 -10.11
N ALA A 11 -5.85 -2.11 -9.40
CA ALA A 11 -6.14 -0.70 -9.18
C ALA A 11 -6.18 0.09 -10.50
N ARG A 12 -5.27 -0.24 -11.44
CA ARG A 12 -5.21 0.38 -12.76
C ARG A 12 -6.39 -0.02 -13.65
N SER A 13 -6.77 -1.30 -13.66
CA SER A 13 -7.95 -1.79 -14.39
C SER A 13 -9.25 -1.20 -13.85
N ALA A 14 -9.35 -1.02 -12.54
CA ALA A 14 -10.52 -0.44 -11.88
C ALA A 14 -10.49 1.09 -11.78
N ARG A 15 -9.40 1.73 -12.27
CA ARG A 15 -9.12 3.18 -12.19
C ARG A 15 -9.30 3.76 -10.79
N TRP A 16 -8.87 3.03 -9.77
CA TRP A 16 -9.02 3.49 -8.38
C TRP A 16 -8.06 4.62 -8.02
N TRP A 17 -6.88 4.67 -8.63
CA TRP A 17 -6.00 5.83 -8.61
C TRP A 17 -5.30 5.98 -9.97
N ILE A 18 -4.91 7.20 -10.30
CA ILE A 18 -4.25 7.53 -11.58
C ILE A 18 -2.92 8.20 -11.28
N TYR A 19 -1.84 7.66 -11.86
CA TYR A 19 -0.50 8.23 -11.74
C TYR A 19 -0.28 9.38 -12.70
N HIS A 20 0.35 10.45 -12.22
CA HIS A 20 0.74 11.58 -13.06
C HIS A 20 1.92 11.25 -13.99
N LYS A 21 2.84 10.40 -13.52
CA LYS A 21 4.04 10.00 -14.27
C LYS A 21 4.06 8.48 -14.48
N PRO A 22 4.51 8.00 -15.66
CA PRO A 22 4.57 6.56 -15.95
C PRO A 22 5.60 5.81 -15.09
N SER A 23 6.58 6.50 -14.51
CA SER A 23 7.59 5.91 -13.62
C SER A 23 7.14 5.80 -12.17
N SER A 24 6.20 6.63 -11.71
CA SER A 24 5.66 6.61 -10.35
C SER A 24 5.12 5.24 -9.89
N PRO A 25 4.39 4.45 -10.69
CA PRO A 25 3.95 3.12 -10.26
C PRO A 25 5.12 2.15 -10.04
N VAL A 26 6.17 2.23 -10.87
CA VAL A 26 7.36 1.39 -10.72
C VAL A 26 8.09 1.73 -9.42
N ILE A 27 8.28 3.03 -9.15
CA ILE A 27 8.89 3.51 -7.90
C ILE A 27 8.07 3.06 -6.69
N ASN A 28 6.75 3.18 -6.76
CA ASN A 28 5.84 2.77 -5.68
C ASN A 28 5.94 1.26 -5.40
N VAL A 29 5.93 0.43 -6.44
CA VAL A 29 6.05 -1.03 -6.30
C VAL A 29 7.41 -1.42 -5.73
N LEU A 30 8.50 -0.83 -6.20
CA LEU A 30 9.85 -1.18 -5.71
C LEU A 30 10.05 -0.70 -4.27
N LEU A 31 9.74 0.55 -3.98
CA LEU A 31 10.02 1.15 -2.68
C LEU A 31 9.01 0.72 -1.63
N MET A 32 7.73 0.93 -1.88
CA MET A 32 6.70 0.65 -0.89
C MET A 32 6.44 -0.86 -0.78
N PHE A 33 6.13 -1.56 -1.88
CA PHE A 33 5.82 -2.99 -1.81
C PHE A 33 7.05 -3.89 -1.70
N GLY A 34 8.18 -3.50 -2.31
CA GLY A 34 9.42 -4.27 -2.27
C GLY A 34 10.16 -4.07 -0.95
N ILE A 35 10.65 -2.86 -0.73
CA ILE A 35 11.52 -2.56 0.41
C ILE A 35 10.71 -2.47 1.71
N VAL A 36 9.72 -1.58 1.78
CA VAL A 36 9.03 -1.31 3.05
C VAL A 36 8.19 -2.50 3.49
N MET A 37 7.24 -2.96 2.66
CA MET A 37 6.37 -4.08 3.03
C MET A 37 7.13 -5.40 3.14
N GLY A 38 8.15 -5.62 2.32
CA GLY A 38 9.01 -6.80 2.43
C GLY A 38 9.79 -6.82 3.75
N THR A 39 10.36 -5.68 4.15
CA THR A 39 11.07 -5.56 5.44
C THR A 39 10.12 -5.79 6.61
N LEU A 40 8.93 -5.17 6.58
CA LEU A 40 7.92 -5.36 7.62
C LEU A 40 7.45 -6.81 7.72
N SER A 41 7.29 -7.49 6.58
CA SER A 41 6.89 -8.90 6.54
C SER A 41 7.90 -9.78 7.27
N ALA A 42 9.21 -9.54 7.08
CA ALA A 42 10.26 -10.27 7.79
C ALA A 42 10.24 -10.06 9.32
N GLN A 43 9.66 -8.95 9.79
CA GLN A 43 9.53 -8.65 11.22
C GLN A 43 8.27 -9.24 11.86
N VAL A 44 7.34 -9.81 11.09
CA VAL A 44 6.09 -10.39 11.62
C VAL A 44 6.38 -11.49 12.65
N THR A 45 7.41 -12.30 12.42
CA THR A 45 7.81 -13.37 13.34
C THR A 45 8.37 -12.83 14.66
N GLN A 46 9.07 -11.70 14.63
CA GLN A 46 9.75 -11.16 15.81
C GLN A 46 8.84 -10.27 16.65
N TRP A 47 8.02 -9.44 16.01
CA TRP A 47 7.21 -8.42 16.69
C TRP A 47 5.72 -8.79 16.73
N GLY A 48 5.33 -9.84 15.99
CA GLY A 48 3.95 -10.28 15.90
C GLY A 48 3.12 -9.49 14.88
N ALA A 49 2.09 -10.16 14.35
CA ALA A 49 1.27 -9.65 13.26
C ALA A 49 0.58 -8.31 13.60
N LEU A 50 0.07 -8.16 14.83
CA LEU A 50 -0.64 -6.94 15.23
C LEU A 50 0.27 -5.71 15.18
N GLN A 51 1.46 -5.79 15.77
CA GLN A 51 2.39 -4.66 15.84
C GLN A 51 2.85 -4.25 14.43
N VAL A 52 3.19 -5.24 13.59
CA VAL A 52 3.58 -4.99 12.20
C VAL A 52 2.44 -4.38 11.39
N THR A 53 1.20 -4.85 11.58
CA THR A 53 0.01 -4.29 10.92
C THR A 53 -0.19 -2.82 11.30
N LEU A 54 -0.05 -2.46 12.58
CA LEU A 54 -0.20 -1.08 13.04
C LEU A 54 0.91 -0.16 12.47
N ILE A 55 2.14 -0.65 12.41
CA ILE A 55 3.26 0.10 11.81
C ILE A 55 3.03 0.28 10.30
N ALA A 56 2.65 -0.79 9.60
CA ALA A 56 2.36 -0.75 8.17
C ALA A 56 1.20 0.21 7.85
N PHE A 57 0.15 0.21 8.67
CA PHE A 57 -0.93 1.18 8.59
C PHE A 57 -0.42 2.62 8.73
N ALA A 58 0.36 2.90 9.79
CA ALA A 58 0.87 4.24 10.04
C ALA A 58 1.77 4.74 8.88
N ILE A 59 2.65 3.89 8.36
CA ILE A 59 3.50 4.22 7.22
C ILE A 59 2.67 4.48 5.98
N GLY A 60 1.70 3.61 5.66
CA GLY A 60 0.82 3.79 4.50
C GLY A 60 0.01 5.07 4.58
N TYR A 61 -0.53 5.38 5.76
CA TYR A 61 -1.30 6.60 5.99
C TYR A 61 -0.44 7.86 5.83
N ILE A 62 0.76 7.89 6.41
CA ILE A 62 1.70 9.02 6.28
C ILE A 62 2.13 9.18 4.83
N TYR A 63 2.38 8.09 4.12
CA TYR A 63 2.79 8.13 2.73
C TYR A 63 1.67 8.64 1.81
N GLU A 64 0.42 8.24 2.03
CA GLU A 64 -0.73 8.82 1.30
C GLU A 64 -0.92 10.31 1.60
N ILE A 65 -0.77 10.73 2.86
CA ILE A 65 -0.80 12.16 3.20
C ILE A 65 0.33 12.92 2.50
N ALA A 66 1.55 12.36 2.49
CA ALA A 66 2.68 12.95 1.79
C ALA A 66 2.44 12.99 0.27
N ASN A 67 1.75 11.99 -0.28
CA ASN A 67 1.34 11.98 -1.67
C ASN A 67 0.37 13.13 -1.98
N PHE A 68 -0.66 13.34 -1.16
CA PHE A 68 -1.61 14.44 -1.34
C PHE A 68 -0.98 15.82 -1.19
N LYS A 69 -0.06 15.99 -0.23
CA LYS A 69 0.48 17.32 0.11
C LYS A 69 1.72 17.74 -0.68
N TRP A 70 2.57 16.79 -1.07
CA TRP A 70 3.90 17.10 -1.58
C TRP A 70 4.31 16.30 -2.82
N LEU A 71 4.14 14.98 -2.81
CA LEU A 71 4.70 14.15 -3.87
C LEU A 71 3.88 14.26 -5.16
N CYS A 72 2.55 14.35 -5.06
CA CYS A 72 1.63 14.39 -6.18
C CYS A 72 1.90 13.26 -7.19
N TRP A 73 2.22 12.06 -6.73
CA TRP A 73 2.55 10.92 -7.60
C TRP A 73 1.30 10.31 -8.23
N TRP A 74 0.21 10.18 -7.46
CA TRP A 74 -1.11 9.77 -7.95
C TRP A 74 -2.22 10.59 -7.31
N TYR A 75 -3.40 10.53 -7.92
CA TYR A 75 -4.64 11.07 -7.38
C TYR A 75 -5.79 10.06 -7.51
N PHE A 76 -6.82 10.24 -6.69
CA PHE A 76 -8.04 9.43 -6.73
C PHE A 76 -9.10 10.18 -7.55
N PRO A 77 -9.65 9.58 -8.62
CA PRO A 77 -10.76 10.17 -9.36
C PRO A 77 -11.92 10.48 -8.42
N ASP A 78 -12.50 11.67 -8.55
CA ASP A 78 -13.60 12.16 -7.69
C ASP A 78 -13.27 12.17 -6.18
N ASN A 79 -11.98 12.18 -5.80
CA ASN A 79 -11.52 12.02 -4.41
C ASN A 79 -12.18 10.83 -3.70
N LYS A 80 -12.31 9.72 -4.43
CA LYS A 80 -13.02 8.54 -3.98
C LYS A 80 -12.16 7.29 -4.19
N PHE A 81 -12.11 6.46 -3.16
CA PHE A 81 -11.52 5.13 -3.21
C PHE A 81 -12.53 4.12 -2.68
N LEU A 82 -13.00 3.22 -3.53
CA LEU A 82 -14.10 2.28 -3.25
C LEU A 82 -15.37 3.00 -2.77
N VAL A 83 -15.74 2.88 -1.49
CA VAL A 83 -16.88 3.57 -0.88
C VAL A 83 -16.48 4.82 -0.10
N PHE A 84 -15.19 5.03 0.14
CA PHE A 84 -14.67 6.14 0.94
C PHE A 84 -14.48 7.38 0.08
N ARG A 85 -14.84 8.55 0.65
CA ARG A 85 -14.78 9.85 -0.01
C ARG A 85 -13.90 10.82 0.78
N GLY A 86 -13.29 11.76 0.06
CA GLY A 86 -12.38 12.75 0.63
C GLY A 86 -10.97 12.21 0.82
N GLU A 87 -10.00 13.11 0.90
CA GLU A 87 -8.57 12.78 1.00
C GLU A 87 -8.27 11.88 2.20
N GLN A 88 -8.83 12.19 3.37
CA GLN A 88 -8.66 11.37 4.57
C GLN A 88 -9.27 9.97 4.42
N GLY A 89 -10.46 9.87 3.82
CA GLY A 89 -11.11 8.58 3.58
C GLY A 89 -10.30 7.70 2.62
N CYS A 90 -9.74 8.30 1.57
CA CYS A 90 -8.85 7.61 0.63
C CYS A 90 -7.54 7.18 1.33
N ALA A 91 -6.91 8.07 2.11
CA ALA A 91 -5.69 7.74 2.86
C ALA A 91 -5.90 6.58 3.83
N ILE A 92 -6.98 6.61 4.62
CA ILE A 92 -7.28 5.56 5.61
C ILE A 92 -7.55 4.23 4.90
N SER A 93 -8.34 4.23 3.84
CA SER A 93 -8.71 3.00 3.14
C SER A 93 -7.53 2.34 2.45
N VAL A 94 -6.64 3.12 1.83
CA VAL A 94 -5.39 2.60 1.28
C VAL A 94 -4.45 2.11 2.38
N ALA A 95 -4.31 2.87 3.47
CA ALA A 95 -3.51 2.45 4.62
C ALA A 95 -3.99 1.12 5.22
N CYS A 96 -5.31 0.90 5.32
CA CYS A 96 -5.88 -0.39 5.74
C CYS A 96 -5.50 -1.52 4.79
N LEU A 97 -5.62 -1.32 3.48
CA LEU A 97 -5.23 -2.34 2.49
C LEU A 97 -3.73 -2.66 2.60
N TRP A 98 -2.91 -1.64 2.80
CA TRP A 98 -1.47 -1.77 2.90
C TRP A 98 -1.04 -2.45 4.19
N ALA A 99 -1.74 -2.19 5.30
CA ALA A 99 -1.50 -2.83 6.57
C ALA A 99 -1.65 -4.36 6.52
N ALA A 100 -2.52 -4.87 5.65
CA ALA A 100 -2.72 -6.30 5.46
C ALA A 100 -1.58 -6.99 4.68
N ILE A 101 -0.77 -6.24 3.93
CA ILE A 101 0.22 -6.81 3.01
C ILE A 101 1.33 -7.58 3.74
N PRO A 102 2.03 -7.01 4.75
CA PRO A 102 3.14 -7.71 5.39
C PRO A 102 2.73 -9.04 6.01
N VAL A 103 1.54 -9.08 6.62
CA VAL A 103 0.98 -10.28 7.26
C VAL A 103 0.54 -11.31 6.21
N SER A 104 -0.07 -10.86 5.11
CA SER A 104 -0.46 -11.75 4.01
C SER A 104 0.77 -12.40 3.35
N VAL A 105 1.83 -11.62 3.16
CA VAL A 105 3.10 -12.11 2.59
C VAL A 105 3.77 -13.12 3.53
N ASP A 106 3.84 -12.83 4.83
CA ASP A 106 4.40 -13.77 5.82
C ASP A 106 3.56 -15.06 5.90
N GLY A 107 2.23 -14.95 5.91
CA GLY A 107 1.32 -16.09 5.92
C GLY A 107 1.48 -16.99 4.69
N VAL A 108 1.60 -16.40 3.50
CA VAL A 108 1.87 -17.17 2.26
C VAL A 108 3.26 -17.81 2.31
N PHE A 109 4.28 -17.09 2.76
CA PHE A 109 5.63 -17.63 2.87
C PHE A 109 5.70 -18.85 3.78
N ARG A 110 5.03 -18.79 4.95
CA ARG A 110 4.94 -19.90 5.91
C ARG A 110 4.10 -21.08 5.42
N PHE A 111 3.21 -20.89 4.46
CA PHE A 111 2.41 -21.97 3.90
C PHE A 111 3.16 -22.73 2.80
N LEU A 112 4.12 -22.09 2.14
CA LEU A 112 4.86 -22.63 1.01
C LEU A 112 6.22 -23.26 1.38
N VAL A 113 6.72 -23.01 2.59
CA VAL A 113 7.99 -23.50 3.15
C VAL A 113 7.72 -24.34 4.38
#